data_AF-A0A1C5ZFG6-F1
#
_entry.id   AF-A0A1C5ZFG6-F1
#
_cell.length_a   1.000
_cell.length_b   1.000
_cell.length_c   1.000
_cell.angle_alpha   90.00
_cell.angle_beta   90.00
_cell.angle_gamma   90.00
#
_symmetry.space_group_name_H-M   'P 1'
#
loop_
_entity.id
_entity.type
_entity.pdbx_description
1 polymer ?
#
loop_
_entity_poly.entity_id
_entity_poly.type
_entity_poly.pdbx_seq_one_letter_code
_entity_poly.pdbx_strand_id
1 'polypeptide(L)'
;MGEGYTENDLKKILSGEMERAFEDNENAEKQLKVYHHKKDEHEFDLLIDIQKKLAQGKGKYYVRFAKNYNTKRVAKAVLYLKQHDIRSYDDLEKNVKTATARFTKISASIKAKEKRLAEIQVLKKHIFDYFKTKDVYADYRKCGYSKKFLEEHRQEILLHKAAKNAFDELHLKKLPKVKDLSAEYAEILAEKKKLYGEYRQVKKDMQEIQRAKYDIDQFLKSDEEQKKERVRKHNITR
;
A
#
# COMPACT_ATOMS: atom_id res chain seq x y z
N MET A 1 -21.37 -37.30 -9.30
CA MET A 1 -21.93 -36.01 -9.77
C MET A 1 -22.86 -35.54 -8.66
N GLY A 2 -22.54 -34.45 -7.97
CA GLY A 2 -23.36 -33.98 -6.85
C GLY A 2 -24.62 -33.30 -7.36
N GLU A 3 -25.77 -33.92 -7.10
CA GLU A 3 -27.11 -33.42 -7.41
C GLU A 3 -27.37 -32.16 -6.60
N GLY A 4 -27.23 -31.01 -7.26
CA GLY A 4 -27.54 -29.72 -6.68
C GLY A 4 -28.64 -29.00 -7.45
N TYR A 5 -28.54 -28.96 -8.78
CA TYR A 5 -29.52 -28.35 -9.68
C TYR A 5 -29.30 -28.89 -11.10
N THR A 6 -30.38 -29.24 -11.82
CA THR A 6 -30.34 -29.55 -13.26
C THR A 6 -30.35 -28.26 -14.08
N GLU A 7 -29.89 -28.27 -15.33
CA GLU A 7 -29.93 -27.08 -16.20
C GLU A 7 -31.36 -26.51 -16.35
N ASN A 8 -32.38 -27.36 -16.21
CA ASN A 8 -33.77 -26.93 -16.19
C ASN A 8 -34.11 -26.05 -14.98
N ASP A 9 -33.47 -26.27 -13.83
CA ASP A 9 -33.69 -25.47 -12.62
C ASP A 9 -33.10 -24.07 -12.77
N LEU A 10 -31.98 -23.94 -13.47
CA LEU A 10 -31.37 -22.66 -13.80
C LEU A 10 -32.20 -21.87 -14.83
N LYS A 11 -32.82 -22.56 -15.79
CA LYS A 11 -33.72 -21.94 -16.78
C LYS A 11 -35.02 -21.45 -16.14
N LYS A 12 -35.58 -22.18 -15.17
CA LYS A 12 -36.79 -21.78 -14.42
C LYS A 12 -36.56 -20.55 -13.52
N ILE A 13 -35.34 -20.37 -13.03
CA ILE A 13 -34.94 -19.16 -12.28
C ILE A 13 -34.82 -17.95 -13.20
N LEU A 14 -34.32 -18.13 -14.42
CA LEU A 14 -34.22 -17.07 -15.43
C LEU A 14 -35.59 -16.69 -16.02
N SER A 15 -36.54 -17.63 -16.07
CA SER A 15 -37.91 -17.38 -16.57
C SER A 15 -38.89 -16.84 -15.52
N GLY A 16 -38.50 -16.74 -14.25
CA GLY A 16 -39.34 -16.17 -13.19
C GLY A 16 -40.46 -17.06 -12.65
N GLU A 17 -40.51 -18.34 -13.04
CA GLU A 17 -41.60 -19.25 -12.67
C GLU A 17 -41.45 -19.89 -11.27
N MET A 18 -40.34 -19.64 -10.58
CA MET A 18 -40.06 -20.22 -9.26
C MET A 18 -40.79 -19.53 -8.09
N GLU A 19 -41.54 -18.44 -8.33
CA GLU A 19 -42.30 -17.76 -7.27
C GLU A 19 -43.48 -18.58 -6.75
N ARG A 20 -44.02 -19.53 -7.54
CA ARG A 20 -45.24 -20.28 -7.17
C ARG A 20 -45.00 -21.60 -6.43
N ALA A 21 -43.76 -22.08 -6.36
CA ALA A 21 -43.46 -23.38 -5.75
C ALA A 21 -43.11 -23.31 -4.25
N PHE A 22 -43.00 -22.11 -3.68
CA PHE A 22 -42.61 -21.91 -2.28
C PHE A 22 -43.78 -21.72 -1.30
N GLU A 23 -45.02 -21.69 -1.76
CA GLU A 23 -46.18 -21.52 -0.87
C GLU A 23 -46.63 -22.84 -0.19
N ASP A 24 -46.20 -24.00 -0.69
CA ASP A 24 -46.83 -25.28 -0.33
C ASP A 24 -46.06 -26.19 0.64
N ASN A 25 -44.95 -25.77 1.26
CA ASN A 25 -44.17 -26.71 2.08
C ASN A 25 -43.58 -26.13 3.38
N GLU A 26 -44.49 -25.70 4.27
CA GLU A 26 -44.15 -25.12 5.58
C GLU A 26 -44.28 -26.11 6.77
N ASN A 27 -44.26 -27.43 6.56
CA ASN A 27 -44.35 -28.40 7.69
C ASN A 27 -43.46 -29.64 7.50
N ALA A 28 -42.21 -29.59 7.97
CA ALA A 28 -41.46 -30.78 8.40
C ALA A 28 -40.35 -30.42 9.41
N GLU A 29 -40.43 -31.03 10.58
CA GLU A 29 -39.77 -30.65 11.82
C GLU A 29 -38.30 -31.11 11.99
N LYS A 30 -37.56 -30.30 12.75
CA LYS A 30 -36.48 -30.57 13.73
C LYS A 30 -35.85 -31.98 13.76
N GLN A 31 -34.51 -32.06 13.65
CA GLN A 31 -33.62 -32.69 14.66
C GLN A 31 -32.18 -32.10 14.58
N LEU A 32 -31.73 -31.40 15.62
CA LEU A 32 -30.34 -30.94 15.80
C LEU A 32 -29.48 -32.08 16.37
N LYS A 33 -28.55 -32.62 15.59
CA LYS A 33 -27.48 -33.50 16.09
C LYS A 33 -26.26 -32.64 16.47
N VAL A 34 -25.91 -32.67 17.75
CA VAL A 34 -24.70 -32.07 18.32
C VAL A 34 -23.51 -32.94 17.91
N TYR A 35 -22.62 -32.42 17.07
CA TYR A 35 -21.35 -33.06 16.75
C TYR A 35 -20.22 -32.37 17.51
N HIS A 36 -19.56 -33.11 18.40
CA HIS A 36 -18.27 -32.74 18.96
C HIS A 36 -17.21 -32.78 17.85
N HIS A 37 -16.82 -31.63 17.32
CA HIS A 37 -15.74 -31.54 16.34
C HIS A 37 -14.38 -31.56 17.06
N LYS A 38 -13.63 -32.65 16.88
CA LYS A 38 -12.21 -32.72 17.28
C LYS A 38 -11.43 -31.68 16.49
N LYS A 39 -10.46 -31.04 17.16
CA LYS A 39 -9.48 -30.13 16.55
C LYS A 39 -8.57 -30.93 15.62
N ASP A 40 -9.00 -31.10 14.37
CA ASP A 40 -8.12 -31.51 13.30
C ASP A 40 -7.67 -30.24 12.55
N GLU A 41 -6.37 -30.17 12.30
CA GLU A 41 -5.65 -29.13 11.59
C GLU A 41 -6.25 -28.91 10.19
N HIS A 42 -7.12 -27.91 10.03
CA HIS A 42 -7.61 -27.53 8.70
C HIS A 42 -6.62 -26.54 8.07
N GLU A 43 -5.60 -27.09 7.40
CA GLU A 43 -4.59 -26.38 6.60
C GLU A 43 -5.14 -25.63 5.36
N PHE A 44 -6.46 -25.37 5.29
CA PHE A 44 -7.14 -24.65 4.19
C PHE A 44 -8.34 -23.79 4.66
N ASP A 45 -8.23 -23.15 5.83
CA ASP A 45 -9.40 -22.57 6.52
C ASP A 45 -9.97 -21.26 5.93
N LEU A 46 -9.20 -20.33 5.35
CA LEU A 46 -9.75 -19.00 5.05
C LEU A 46 -10.81 -19.00 3.93
N LEU A 47 -10.53 -19.66 2.80
CA LEU A 47 -11.47 -19.73 1.68
C LEU A 47 -12.65 -20.64 2.00
N ILE A 48 -12.41 -21.73 2.73
CA ILE A 48 -13.46 -22.64 3.18
C ILE A 48 -14.36 -21.94 4.20
N ASP A 49 -13.81 -21.13 5.10
CA ASP A 49 -14.57 -20.34 6.05
C ASP A 49 -15.39 -19.25 5.36
N ILE A 50 -14.83 -18.58 4.35
CA ILE A 50 -15.60 -17.63 3.52
C ILE A 50 -16.76 -18.35 2.81
N GLN A 51 -16.52 -19.53 2.24
CA GLN A 51 -17.55 -20.32 1.57
C GLN A 51 -18.61 -20.87 2.53
N LYS A 52 -18.21 -21.40 3.69
CA LYS A 52 -19.11 -21.85 4.76
C LYS A 52 -19.96 -20.69 5.27
N LYS A 53 -19.37 -19.50 5.45
CA LYS A 53 -20.12 -18.29 5.84
C LYS A 53 -21.12 -17.85 4.77
N LEU A 54 -20.74 -17.88 3.50
CA LEU A 54 -21.67 -17.61 2.39
C LEU A 54 -22.83 -18.61 2.36
N ALA A 55 -22.57 -19.89 2.65
CA ALA A 55 -23.59 -20.94 2.70
C ALA A 55 -24.53 -20.84 3.91
N GLN A 56 -24.00 -20.48 5.09
CA GLN A 56 -24.78 -20.25 6.32
C GLN A 56 -25.71 -19.04 6.22
N GLY A 57 -25.42 -18.10 5.33
CA GLY A 57 -26.19 -16.88 5.13
C GLY A 57 -27.45 -17.03 4.28
N LYS A 58 -27.71 -18.17 3.62
CA LYS A 58 -28.77 -18.41 2.60
C LYS A 58 -30.22 -18.31 3.12
N GLY A 59 -30.60 -17.16 3.66
CA GLY A 59 -31.96 -16.79 4.05
C GLY A 59 -32.19 -15.27 3.90
N LYS A 60 -33.27 -14.73 4.49
CA LYS A 60 -33.67 -13.30 4.44
C LYS A 60 -32.54 -12.30 4.74
N TYR A 61 -31.49 -12.76 5.42
CA TYR A 61 -30.27 -12.03 5.77
C TYR A 61 -29.25 -11.92 4.61
N TYR A 62 -29.14 -12.91 3.72
CA TYR A 62 -28.32 -12.83 2.49
C TYR A 62 -28.79 -11.69 1.58
N VAL A 63 -30.10 -11.46 1.54
CA VAL A 63 -30.72 -10.40 0.74
C VAL A 63 -30.35 -9.01 1.28
N ARG A 64 -30.26 -8.85 2.61
CA ARG A 64 -29.75 -7.61 3.23
C ARG A 64 -28.23 -7.48 3.11
N PHE A 65 -27.49 -8.58 3.19
CA PHE A 65 -26.05 -8.64 2.95
C PHE A 65 -25.70 -8.21 1.51
N ALA A 66 -26.40 -8.74 0.49
CA ALA A 66 -26.24 -8.34 -0.90
C ALA A 66 -26.71 -6.90 -1.18
N LYS A 67 -27.66 -6.37 -0.39
CA LYS A 67 -28.12 -4.97 -0.46
C LYS A 67 -27.13 -3.97 0.16
N ASN A 68 -26.48 -4.32 1.28
CA ASN A 68 -25.65 -3.38 2.06
C ASN A 68 -24.15 -3.53 1.79
N TYR A 69 -23.66 -4.73 1.48
CA TYR A 69 -22.26 -4.98 1.13
C TYR A 69 -22.12 -5.16 -0.36
N ASN A 70 -21.14 -4.48 -0.96
CA ASN A 70 -20.83 -4.62 -2.37
C ASN A 70 -20.25 -6.03 -2.59
N THR A 71 -21.10 -7.02 -2.86
CA THR A 71 -20.74 -8.43 -3.14
C THR A 71 -19.61 -8.54 -4.16
N LYS A 72 -19.52 -7.57 -5.09
CA LYS A 72 -18.42 -7.43 -6.05
C LYS A 72 -17.06 -7.19 -5.39
N ARG A 73 -17.00 -6.49 -4.25
CA ARG A 73 -15.76 -6.25 -3.49
C ARG A 73 -15.25 -7.51 -2.81
N VAL A 74 -16.13 -8.25 -2.11
CA VAL A 74 -15.76 -9.52 -1.47
C VAL A 74 -15.35 -10.55 -2.54
N ALA A 75 -16.07 -10.63 -3.66
CA ALA A 75 -15.69 -11.49 -4.79
C ALA A 75 -14.30 -11.14 -5.35
N LYS A 76 -13.97 -9.84 -5.47
CA LYS A 76 -12.62 -9.38 -5.87
C LYS A 76 -11.55 -9.76 -4.85
N ALA A 77 -11.84 -9.62 -3.55
CA ALA A 77 -10.91 -10.02 -2.49
C ALA A 77 -10.66 -11.54 -2.49
N VAL A 78 -11.71 -12.35 -2.67
CA VAL A 78 -11.59 -13.82 -2.80
C VAL A 78 -10.80 -14.21 -4.05
N LEU A 79 -11.04 -13.52 -5.18
CA LEU A 79 -10.25 -13.74 -6.39
C LEU A 79 -8.77 -13.41 -6.17
N TYR A 80 -8.48 -12.32 -5.46
CA TYR A 80 -7.13 -11.92 -5.09
C TYR A 80 -6.44 -12.99 -4.22
N LEU A 81 -7.12 -13.51 -3.19
CA LEU A 81 -6.59 -14.60 -2.36
C LEU A 81 -6.25 -15.82 -3.22
N LYS A 82 -7.12 -16.19 -4.17
CA LYS A 82 -6.91 -17.33 -5.06
C LYS A 82 -5.75 -17.11 -6.04
N GLN A 83 -5.62 -15.90 -6.59
CA GLN A 83 -4.53 -15.55 -7.52
C GLN A 83 -3.15 -15.55 -6.86
N HIS A 84 -3.09 -15.19 -5.58
CA HIS A 84 -1.85 -15.11 -4.81
C HIS A 84 -1.60 -16.32 -3.90
N ASP A 85 -2.40 -17.40 -4.05
CA ASP A 85 -2.36 -18.63 -3.24
C ASP A 85 -2.30 -18.35 -1.73
N ILE A 86 -3.11 -17.39 -1.27
CA ILE A 86 -3.19 -16.99 0.14
C ILE A 86 -4.19 -17.92 0.83
N ARG A 87 -3.68 -18.79 1.70
CA ARG A 87 -4.46 -19.88 2.31
C ARG A 87 -4.94 -19.57 3.73
N SER A 88 -4.24 -18.70 4.45
CA SER A 88 -4.57 -18.29 5.82
C SER A 88 -4.69 -16.77 5.97
N TYR A 89 -5.42 -16.33 7.00
CA TYR A 89 -5.44 -14.93 7.42
C TYR A 89 -4.04 -14.44 7.83
N ASP A 90 -3.23 -15.30 8.46
CA ASP A 90 -1.86 -14.97 8.82
C ASP A 90 -0.99 -14.75 7.59
N ASP A 91 -1.20 -15.51 6.52
CA ASP A 91 -0.49 -15.34 5.26
C ASP A 91 -0.91 -14.06 4.55
N LEU A 92 -2.21 -13.71 4.61
CA LEU A 92 -2.70 -12.43 4.15
C LEU A 92 -2.02 -11.27 4.90
N GLU A 93 -1.91 -11.36 6.23
CA GLU A 93 -1.25 -10.34 7.02
C GLU A 93 0.25 -10.25 6.74
N LYS A 94 0.94 -11.39 6.63
CA LYS A 94 2.36 -11.45 6.23
C LYS A 94 2.55 -10.80 4.86
N ASN A 95 1.71 -11.10 3.89
CA ASN A 95 1.79 -10.53 2.54
C ASN A 95 1.51 -9.02 2.53
N VAL A 96 0.57 -8.54 3.35
CA VAL A 96 0.37 -7.08 3.53
C VAL A 96 1.63 -6.44 4.11
N LYS A 97 2.23 -7.05 5.14
CA LYS A 97 3.48 -6.55 5.76
C LYS A 97 4.62 -6.54 4.75
N THR A 98 4.80 -7.60 3.96
CA THR A 98 5.88 -7.68 2.96
C THR A 98 5.68 -6.66 1.84
N ALA A 99 4.46 -6.51 1.32
CA ALA A 99 4.14 -5.51 0.30
C ALA A 99 4.35 -4.08 0.82
N THR A 100 3.95 -3.80 2.07
CA THR A 100 4.15 -2.51 2.71
C THR A 100 5.65 -2.24 2.93
N ALA A 101 6.42 -3.22 3.39
CA ALA A 101 7.87 -3.09 3.58
C ALA A 101 8.61 -2.86 2.25
N ARG A 102 8.20 -3.54 1.17
CA ARG A 102 8.74 -3.28 -0.17
C ARG A 102 8.44 -1.85 -0.63
N PHE A 103 7.21 -1.39 -0.43
CA PHE A 103 6.80 -0.03 -0.77
C PHE A 103 7.61 1.02 0.00
N THR A 104 7.75 0.86 1.33
CA THR A 104 8.52 1.81 2.15
C THR A 104 9.99 1.82 1.76
N LYS A 105 10.59 0.65 1.46
CA LYS A 105 11.98 0.55 0.98
C LYS A 105 12.20 1.28 -0.34
N ILE A 106 11.34 1.08 -1.34
CA ILE A 106 11.45 1.76 -2.63
C ILE A 106 11.22 3.26 -2.48
N SER A 107 10.20 3.65 -1.70
CA SER A 107 9.92 5.06 -1.41
C SER A 107 11.10 5.76 -0.72
N ALA A 108 11.72 5.10 0.26
CA ALA A 108 12.92 5.61 0.93
C ALA A 108 14.12 5.73 -0.02
N SER A 109 14.33 4.74 -0.89
CA SER A 109 15.37 4.77 -1.92
C SER A 109 15.18 5.95 -2.89
N ILE A 110 13.97 6.18 -3.37
CA ILE A 110 13.64 7.31 -4.25
C ILE A 110 13.92 8.63 -3.54
N LYS A 111 13.47 8.78 -2.29
CA LYS A 111 13.72 10.00 -1.49
C LYS A 111 15.21 10.24 -1.24
N ALA A 112 15.98 9.20 -0.95
CA ALA A 112 17.43 9.30 -0.77
C ALA A 112 18.13 9.78 -2.05
N LYS A 113 17.73 9.23 -3.21
CA LYS A 113 18.24 9.67 -4.51
C LYS A 113 17.84 11.10 -4.85
N GLU A 114 16.61 11.51 -4.54
CA GLU A 114 16.17 12.90 -4.70
C GLU A 114 16.97 13.87 -3.84
N LYS A 115 17.23 13.51 -2.57
CA LYS A 115 18.10 14.28 -1.69
C LYS A 115 19.50 14.42 -2.28
N ARG A 116 20.08 13.33 -2.77
CA ARG A 116 21.40 13.36 -3.41
C ARG A 116 21.43 14.23 -4.68
N LEU A 117 20.39 14.20 -5.50
CA LEU A 117 20.28 15.10 -6.66
C LEU A 117 20.27 16.57 -6.25
N ALA A 118 19.54 16.92 -5.19
CA ALA A 118 19.50 18.29 -4.65
C ALA A 118 20.86 18.71 -4.08
N GLU A 119 21.52 17.83 -3.31
CA GLU A 119 22.87 18.05 -2.80
C GLU A 119 23.87 18.31 -3.94
N ILE A 120 23.83 17.50 -5.01
CA ILE A 120 24.69 17.69 -6.19
C ILE A 120 24.43 19.04 -6.86
N GLN A 121 23.17 19.48 -6.96
CA GLN A 121 22.83 20.78 -7.55
C GLN A 121 23.37 21.94 -6.69
N VAL A 122 23.20 21.88 -5.37
CA VAL A 122 23.74 22.86 -4.42
C VAL A 122 25.26 22.89 -4.50
N LEU A 123 25.91 21.72 -4.54
CA LEU A 123 27.36 21.61 -4.68
C LEU A 123 27.87 22.22 -5.98
N LYS A 124 27.22 21.92 -7.12
CA LYS A 124 27.57 22.53 -8.40
C LYS A 124 27.47 24.05 -8.33
N LYS A 125 26.39 24.58 -7.73
CA LYS A 125 26.21 26.02 -7.55
C LYS A 125 27.36 26.64 -6.75
N HIS A 126 27.70 26.07 -5.58
CA HIS A 126 28.82 26.56 -4.77
C HIS A 126 30.16 26.47 -5.52
N ILE A 127 30.39 25.43 -6.32
CA ILE A 127 31.58 25.32 -7.16
C ILE A 127 31.62 26.46 -8.18
N PHE A 128 30.53 26.72 -8.90
CA PHE A 128 30.44 27.82 -9.86
C PHE A 128 30.63 29.18 -9.19
N ASP A 129 29.96 29.42 -8.07
CA ASP A 129 30.04 30.68 -7.32
C ASP A 129 31.48 30.90 -6.81
N TYR A 130 32.13 29.85 -6.30
CA TYR A 130 33.52 29.91 -5.84
C TYR A 130 34.48 30.28 -6.97
N PHE A 131 34.37 29.62 -8.14
CA PHE A 131 35.24 29.91 -9.28
C PHE A 131 35.02 31.32 -9.84
N LYS A 132 33.77 31.80 -9.89
CA LYS A 132 33.46 33.16 -10.38
C LYS A 132 33.93 34.27 -9.43
N THR A 133 33.82 34.05 -8.13
CA THR A 133 34.15 35.05 -7.11
C THR A 133 35.59 34.96 -6.61
N LYS A 134 36.37 33.98 -7.10
CA LYS A 134 37.75 33.74 -6.66
C LYS A 134 38.65 34.95 -6.88
N ASP A 135 38.59 35.57 -8.05
CA ASP A 135 39.48 36.67 -8.42
C ASP A 135 39.14 37.92 -7.61
N VAL A 136 37.85 38.25 -7.50
CA VAL A 136 37.34 39.33 -6.63
C VAL A 136 37.76 39.14 -5.18
N TYR A 137 37.65 37.92 -4.65
CA TYR A 137 38.05 37.62 -3.28
C TYR A 137 39.59 37.66 -3.10
N ALA A 138 40.36 37.30 -4.14
CA ALA A 138 41.81 37.43 -4.13
C ALA A 138 42.23 38.91 -4.08
N ASP A 139 41.57 39.78 -4.83
CA ASP A 139 41.83 41.22 -4.81
C ASP A 139 41.38 41.86 -3.50
N TYR A 140 40.24 41.42 -2.94
CA TYR A 140 39.83 41.81 -1.59
C TYR A 140 40.90 41.48 -0.52
N ARG A 141 41.54 40.32 -0.65
CA ARG A 141 42.63 39.90 0.24
C ARG A 141 43.90 40.73 0.03
N LYS A 142 44.25 41.07 -1.21
CA LYS A 142 45.41 41.93 -1.53
C LYS A 142 45.23 43.35 -1.00
N CYS A 143 44.01 43.88 -1.06
CA CYS A 143 43.65 45.20 -0.53
C CYS A 143 43.55 45.26 1.01
N GLY A 144 43.99 44.23 1.72
CA GLY A 144 44.03 44.21 3.18
C GLY A 144 42.66 44.25 3.85
N TYR A 145 41.63 43.69 3.22
CA TYR A 145 40.25 43.69 3.74
C TYR A 145 39.63 45.10 3.87
N SER A 146 39.93 45.99 2.92
CA SER A 146 39.36 47.35 2.89
C SER A 146 37.83 47.36 2.97
N LYS A 147 37.28 48.24 3.82
CA LYS A 147 35.83 48.41 4.01
C LYS A 147 35.12 48.89 2.74
N LYS A 148 35.76 49.79 1.97
CA LYS A 148 35.20 50.34 0.72
C LYS A 148 34.98 49.22 -0.33
N PHE A 149 35.98 48.35 -0.49
CA PHE A 149 35.89 47.21 -1.41
C PHE A 149 34.83 46.18 -0.97
N LEU A 150 34.66 46.00 0.35
CA LEU A 150 33.61 45.12 0.87
C LEU A 150 32.20 45.66 0.60
N GLU A 151 32.00 46.97 0.59
CA GLU A 151 30.70 47.57 0.27
C GLU A 151 30.38 47.43 -1.22
N GLU A 152 31.36 47.65 -2.10
CA GLU A 152 31.22 47.52 -3.56
C GLU A 152 31.01 46.06 -4.00
N HIS A 153 31.78 45.12 -3.45
CA HIS A 153 31.74 43.69 -3.83
C HIS A 153 31.04 42.80 -2.79
N ARG A 154 30.13 43.38 -1.98
CA ARG A 154 29.51 42.71 -0.83
C ARG A 154 28.88 41.35 -1.18
N GLN A 155 28.11 41.33 -2.27
CA GLN A 155 27.39 40.12 -2.70
C GLN A 155 28.36 39.01 -3.13
N GLU A 156 29.38 39.35 -3.90
CA GLU A 156 30.39 38.40 -4.41
C GLU A 156 31.23 37.81 -3.28
N ILE A 157 31.64 38.64 -2.32
CA ILE A 157 32.38 38.20 -1.14
C ILE A 157 31.52 37.28 -0.25
N LEU A 158 30.23 37.58 -0.09
CA LEU A 158 29.31 36.72 0.67
C LEU A 158 29.09 35.37 -0.03
N LEU A 159 28.91 35.35 -1.36
CA LEU A 159 28.79 34.12 -2.13
C LEU A 159 30.06 33.27 -2.04
N HIS A 160 31.25 33.89 -2.11
CA HIS A 160 32.53 33.20 -1.93
C HIS A 160 32.65 32.57 -0.54
N LYS A 161 32.33 33.33 0.51
CA LYS A 161 32.37 32.85 1.90
C LYS A 161 31.36 31.71 2.12
N ALA A 162 30.14 31.84 1.59
CA ALA A 162 29.13 30.80 1.70
C ALA A 162 29.57 29.50 0.99
N ALA A 163 30.13 29.61 -0.21
CA ALA A 163 30.67 28.45 -0.92
C ALA A 163 31.83 27.79 -0.16
N LYS A 164 32.74 28.59 0.41
CA LYS A 164 33.86 28.09 1.22
C LYS A 164 33.37 27.35 2.47
N ASN A 165 32.44 27.95 3.22
CA ASN A 165 31.86 27.32 4.40
C ASN A 165 31.17 25.98 4.06
N ALA A 166 30.42 25.92 2.95
CA ALA A 166 29.79 24.69 2.49
C ALA A 166 30.81 23.59 2.15
N PHE A 167 32.01 23.95 1.65
CA PHE A 167 33.08 22.99 1.42
C PHE A 167 33.76 22.54 2.72
N ASP A 168 33.92 23.45 3.68
CA ASP A 168 34.51 23.17 4.98
C ASP A 168 33.63 22.21 5.80
N GLU A 169 32.30 22.38 5.76
CA GLU A 169 31.31 21.48 6.37
C GLU A 169 31.35 20.05 5.81
N LEU A 170 31.70 19.91 4.53
CA LEU A 170 31.78 18.61 3.86
C LEU A 170 33.09 17.86 4.16
N HIS A 171 34.05 18.49 4.84
CA HIS A 171 35.35 17.92 5.21
C HIS A 171 36.08 17.23 4.05
N LEU A 172 35.89 17.73 2.82
CA LEU A 172 36.43 17.08 1.63
C LEU A 172 37.91 17.42 1.46
N LYS A 173 38.76 16.39 1.45
CA LYS A 173 40.20 16.53 1.15
C LYS A 173 40.46 17.09 -0.26
N LYS A 174 39.53 16.87 -1.21
CA LYS A 174 39.58 17.35 -2.59
C LYS A 174 38.16 17.66 -3.09
N LEU A 175 37.98 18.81 -3.73
CA LEU A 175 36.71 19.19 -4.35
C LEU A 175 36.40 18.26 -5.54
N PRO A 176 35.19 17.70 -5.63
CA PRO A 176 34.77 16.91 -6.78
C PRO A 176 34.80 17.74 -8.07
N LYS A 177 35.16 17.13 -9.20
CA LYS A 177 35.08 17.83 -10.48
C LYS A 177 33.62 17.94 -10.90
N VAL A 178 33.25 19.06 -11.52
CA VAL A 178 31.88 19.30 -12.03
C VAL A 178 31.46 18.24 -13.05
N LYS A 179 32.42 17.71 -13.82
CA LYS A 179 32.18 16.62 -14.78
C LYS A 179 31.72 15.34 -14.07
N ASP A 180 32.42 14.93 -13.01
CA ASP A 180 32.10 13.74 -12.23
C ASP A 180 30.73 13.90 -11.55
N LEU A 181 30.44 15.07 -10.96
CA LEU A 181 29.12 15.41 -10.40
C LEU A 181 28.01 15.43 -11.46
N SER A 182 28.34 15.61 -12.74
CA SER A 182 27.36 15.59 -13.83
C SER A 182 27.09 14.18 -14.32
N ALA A 183 28.11 13.32 -14.35
CA ALA A 183 27.94 11.89 -14.57
C ALA A 183 27.08 11.26 -13.45
N GLU A 184 27.43 11.50 -12.17
CA GLU A 184 26.68 10.99 -11.02
C GLU A 184 25.21 11.46 -11.07
N TYR A 185 24.97 12.73 -11.41
CA TYR A 185 23.61 13.26 -11.56
C TYR A 185 22.80 12.53 -12.65
N ALA A 186 23.42 12.26 -13.80
CA ALA A 186 22.77 11.55 -14.90
C ALA A 186 22.48 10.08 -14.54
N GLU A 187 23.42 9.42 -13.87
CA GLU A 187 23.25 8.04 -13.37
C GLU A 187 22.11 7.96 -12.35
N ILE A 188 22.09 8.85 -11.36
CA ILE A 188 21.02 8.87 -10.34
C ILE A 188 19.65 9.16 -11.00
N LEU A 189 19.59 10.01 -12.03
CA LEU A 189 18.35 10.23 -12.77
C LEU A 189 17.88 8.98 -13.52
N ALA A 190 18.81 8.25 -14.16
CA ALA A 190 18.48 7.01 -14.85
C ALA A 190 17.98 5.93 -13.87
N GLU A 191 18.64 5.78 -12.72
CA GLU A 191 18.23 4.88 -11.65
C GLU A 191 16.88 5.28 -11.04
N LYS A 192 16.66 6.58 -10.79
CA LYS A 192 15.38 7.10 -10.30
C LYS A 192 14.25 6.75 -11.28
N LYS A 193 14.48 6.89 -12.59
CA LYS A 193 13.49 6.54 -13.62
C LYS A 193 13.13 5.05 -13.58
N LYS A 194 14.13 4.16 -13.42
CA LYS A 194 13.91 2.72 -13.25
C LYS A 194 13.11 2.41 -11.98
N LEU A 195 13.54 2.95 -10.85
CA LEU A 195 12.86 2.78 -9.55
C LEU A 195 11.43 3.32 -9.56
N TYR A 196 11.15 4.39 -10.31
CA TYR A 196 9.79 4.93 -10.43
C TYR A 196 8.84 3.99 -11.19
N GLY A 197 9.38 3.21 -12.15
CA GLY A 197 8.66 2.14 -12.82
C GLY A 197 8.22 1.06 -11.83
N GLU A 198 9.15 0.58 -11.01
CA GLU A 198 8.89 -0.41 -9.96
C GLU A 198 7.96 0.13 -8.85
N TYR A 199 8.15 1.39 -8.46
CA TYR A 199 7.32 2.06 -7.46
C TYR A 199 5.83 2.05 -7.84
N ARG A 200 5.51 2.25 -9.12
CA ARG A 200 4.12 2.23 -9.58
C ARG A 200 3.48 0.85 -9.39
N GLN A 201 4.22 -0.20 -9.69
CA GLN A 201 3.76 -1.58 -9.52
C GLN A 201 3.62 -1.91 -8.03
N VAL A 202 4.67 -1.69 -7.23
CA VAL A 202 4.65 -1.99 -5.80
C VAL A 202 3.59 -1.19 -5.03
N LYS A 203 3.33 0.06 -5.43
CA LYS A 203 2.22 0.85 -4.88
C LYS A 203 0.87 0.24 -5.22
N LYS A 204 0.68 -0.22 -6.46
CA LYS A 204 -0.56 -0.86 -6.89
C LYS A 204 -0.79 -2.15 -6.11
N ASP A 205 0.23 -3.01 -6.04
CA ASP A 205 0.17 -4.30 -5.33
C ASP A 205 -0.14 -4.11 -3.85
N MET A 206 0.55 -3.15 -3.19
CA MET A 206 0.29 -2.79 -1.80
C MET A 206 -1.16 -2.28 -1.60
N GLN A 207 -1.67 -1.46 -2.50
CA GLN A 207 -3.05 -0.97 -2.41
C GLN A 207 -4.10 -2.06 -2.67
N GLU A 208 -3.81 -3.01 -3.55
CA GLU A 208 -4.71 -4.12 -3.86
C GLU A 208 -4.77 -5.09 -2.68
N ILE A 209 -3.63 -5.46 -2.09
CA ILE A 209 -3.62 -6.36 -0.93
C ILE A 209 -4.22 -5.72 0.32
N GLN A 210 -3.97 -4.43 0.56
CA GLN A 210 -4.60 -3.70 1.67
C GLN A 210 -6.12 -3.61 1.49
N ARG A 211 -6.60 -3.41 0.25
CA ARG A 211 -8.04 -3.43 -0.05
C ARG A 211 -8.63 -4.82 0.15
N ALA A 212 -7.97 -5.87 -0.33
CA ALA A 212 -8.41 -7.25 -0.12
C ALA A 212 -8.49 -7.57 1.38
N LYS A 213 -7.46 -7.20 2.17
CA LYS A 213 -7.48 -7.34 3.64
C LYS A 213 -8.64 -6.58 4.27
N TYR A 214 -8.84 -5.31 3.91
CA TYR A 214 -9.95 -4.52 4.45
C TYR A 214 -11.32 -5.14 4.14
N ASP A 215 -11.54 -5.58 2.90
CA ASP A 215 -12.82 -6.18 2.50
C ASP A 215 -13.07 -7.52 3.22
N ILE A 216 -12.01 -8.32 3.46
CA ILE A 216 -12.07 -9.56 4.26
C ILE A 216 -12.31 -9.24 5.74
N ASP A 217 -11.58 -8.29 6.31
CA ASP A 217 -11.73 -7.86 7.70
C ASP A 217 -13.17 -7.38 7.97
N GLN A 218 -13.73 -6.61 7.05
CA GLN A 218 -15.12 -6.14 7.13
C GLN A 218 -16.12 -7.28 7.03
N PHE A 219 -15.89 -8.23 6.12
CA PHE A 219 -16.69 -9.45 6.01
C PHE A 219 -16.66 -10.28 7.31
N LEU A 220 -15.50 -10.38 7.97
CA LEU A 220 -15.33 -11.11 9.22
C LEU A 220 -15.87 -10.34 10.45
N LYS A 221 -15.69 -9.03 10.54
CA LYS A 221 -16.15 -8.18 11.68
C LYS A 221 -17.67 -8.07 11.78
N SER A 222 -18.36 -8.11 10.63
CA SER A 222 -19.83 -8.11 10.58
C SER A 222 -20.46 -9.24 11.41
N ASP A 223 -19.75 -10.35 11.65
CA ASP A 223 -20.21 -11.47 12.48
C ASP A 223 -20.07 -11.23 14.00
N GLU A 224 -19.05 -10.49 14.45
CA GLU A 224 -18.79 -10.25 15.88
C GLU A 224 -19.89 -9.37 16.50
N GLU A 225 -20.27 -8.31 15.79
CA GLU A 225 -21.38 -7.43 16.18
C GLU A 225 -22.71 -8.18 16.13
N GLN A 226 -22.90 -9.07 15.16
CA GLN A 226 -24.12 -9.89 15.06
C GLN A 226 -24.18 -11.00 16.12
N LYS A 227 -23.06 -11.62 16.51
CA LYS A 227 -23.00 -12.54 17.66
C LYS A 227 -23.39 -11.82 18.95
N LYS A 228 -22.89 -10.59 19.16
CA LYS A 228 -23.27 -9.76 20.31
C LYS A 228 -24.75 -9.38 20.27
N GLU A 229 -25.31 -9.07 19.11
CA GLU A 229 -26.74 -8.78 18.96
C GLU A 229 -27.63 -10.02 19.22
N ARG A 230 -27.17 -11.22 18.83
CA ARG A 230 -27.85 -12.49 19.16
C ARG A 230 -27.88 -12.76 20.66
N VAL A 231 -26.76 -12.58 21.36
CA VAL A 231 -26.70 -12.74 22.84
C VAL A 231 -27.60 -11.71 23.52
N ARG A 232 -27.63 -10.47 23.04
CA ARG A 232 -28.51 -9.42 23.57
C ARG A 232 -30.00 -9.75 23.37
N LYS A 233 -30.42 -10.18 22.18
CA LYS A 233 -31.84 -10.54 21.92
C LYS A 233 -32.25 -11.80 22.71
N HIS A 234 -31.38 -12.79 22.83
CA HIS A 234 -31.67 -14.01 23.61
C HIS A 234 -31.80 -13.73 25.11
N ASN A 235 -31.05 -12.76 25.65
CA ASN A 235 -31.14 -12.32 27.05
C ASN A 235 -32.32 -11.39 27.35
N ILE A 236 -33.00 -10.85 26.33
CA ILE A 236 -34.21 -10.00 26.50
C ILE A 236 -35.49 -10.85 26.44
N THR A 237 -35.42 -12.08 25.93
CA THR A 237 -36.59 -12.94 25.72
C THR A 237 -36.72 -14.04 26.80
N ARG A 238 -36.03 -13.89 27.92
CA ARG A 238 -36.05 -14.80 29.08
C ARG A 238 -36.29 -14.00 30.34
#